data_AF-A0A933KCU8-F1
#
_entry.id   AF-A0A933KCU8-F1
#
_cell.length_a   1.000
_cell.length_b   1.000
_cell.length_c   1.000
_cell.angle_alpha   90.00
_cell.angle_beta   90.00
_cell.angle_gamma   90.00
#
_symmetry.space_group_name_H-M   'P 1'
#
loop_
_entity.id
_entity.type
_entity.pdbx_description
1 polymer ?
#
loop_
_entity_poly.entity_id
_entity_poly.type
_entity_poly.pdbx_seq_one_letter_code
_entity_poly.pdbx_strand_id
1 'polypeptide(L)'
;MSTVLAMRFNENQALLVADESTWHLGAVLGYRRTNYGDSLQTLFEPEETRKTGLSAVYAGVGFPSFNFEVARRAKAALAEPSAPLRKDGDGIARTVQQAYLATHERMLDDKLRYNYGFGRDSLNSRAYTRDGTRFEIAQDPVAEAARSIAAGTMRGNAYARIFQNSGLVLTHDKNRGVQCWYVDHRGRYLGFATAIAILGEGDEVSTHLLSRFVQRRDLEQRRRGFTLREGLYIGMSIATEIRSSSGKMGGYFQIMFLDGSKGVHELVTDAAHLASEVMRAHLWGFIPRKDAEELTTALVVEGADDIEVEKALFARASDPEKLRRYLMGFKPVHAPSAIQYDPATDAAAEPAGAPVKEAFRPEAVMQAVARAKSPPRSAKGKPRTASGDGGPAAARKGGERR
;
A
#
# COMPACT_ATOMS: atom_id res chain seq x y z
N MET A 1 -7.19 0.88 -12.21
CA MET A 1 -5.90 1.54 -11.90
C MET A 1 -5.57 1.15 -10.48
N SER A 2 -4.31 0.85 -10.20
CA SER A 2 -3.84 0.61 -8.84
C SER A 2 -3.90 1.90 -8.01
N THR A 3 -3.81 1.75 -6.71
CA THR A 3 -3.69 2.81 -5.72
C THR A 3 -2.37 2.61 -4.99
N VAL A 4 -1.63 3.71 -4.82
CA VAL A 4 -0.43 3.76 -4.00
C VAL A 4 -0.67 4.79 -2.89
N LEU A 5 -0.41 4.37 -1.66
CA LEU A 5 -0.32 5.22 -0.49
C LEU A 5 1.14 5.30 -0.06
N ALA A 6 1.65 6.50 0.12
CA ALA A 6 2.93 6.75 0.78
C ALA A 6 2.68 7.60 2.03
N MET A 7 3.20 7.17 3.18
CA MET A 7 3.07 7.89 4.44
C MET A 7 4.44 8.07 5.10
N ARG A 8 4.82 9.32 5.36
CA ARG A 8 5.99 9.68 6.15
C ARG A 8 5.65 9.64 7.64
N PHE A 9 6.40 8.85 8.40
CA PHE A 9 6.26 8.82 9.86
C PHE A 9 7.08 9.95 10.48
N ASN A 10 8.35 10.03 10.11
CA ASN A 10 9.30 11.03 10.58
C ASN A 10 10.36 11.29 9.48
N GLU A 11 11.45 11.98 9.82
CA GLU A 11 12.52 12.30 8.87
C GLU A 11 13.23 11.06 8.31
N ASN A 12 13.15 9.90 8.95
CA ASN A 12 13.90 8.70 8.57
C ASN A 12 13.02 7.53 8.16
N GLN A 13 11.72 7.57 8.42
CA GLN A 13 10.86 6.41 8.27
C GLN A 13 9.59 6.73 7.49
N ALA A 14 9.22 5.80 6.62
CA ALA A 14 8.02 5.89 5.82
C ALA A 14 7.50 4.52 5.38
N LEU A 15 6.24 4.48 5.02
CA LEU A 15 5.52 3.32 4.51
C LEU A 15 5.02 3.62 3.11
N LEU A 16 5.19 2.66 2.20
CA LEU A 16 4.42 2.61 0.97
C LEU A 16 3.54 1.36 0.98
N VAL A 17 2.29 1.53 0.58
CA VAL A 17 1.34 0.44 0.36
C VAL A 17 0.76 0.61 -1.03
N ALA A 18 0.82 -0.44 -1.84
CA ALA A 18 0.12 -0.49 -3.11
C ALA A 18 -0.74 -1.75 -3.19
N ASP A 19 -1.73 -1.74 -4.07
CA ASP A 19 -2.50 -2.94 -4.38
C ASP A 19 -2.09 -3.56 -5.72
N GLU A 20 -2.38 -4.84 -5.88
CA GLU A 20 -2.07 -5.59 -7.10
C GLU A 20 -3.10 -5.37 -8.22
N SER A 21 -4.20 -4.66 -7.97
CA SER A 21 -5.30 -4.60 -8.95
C SER A 21 -4.97 -3.72 -10.14
N THR A 22 -4.88 -4.38 -11.29
CA THR A 22 -4.85 -3.73 -12.59
C THR A 22 -6.21 -3.91 -13.27
N TRP A 23 -6.69 -2.83 -13.89
CA TRP A 23 -7.93 -2.85 -14.66
C TRP A 23 -7.59 -2.73 -16.13
N HIS A 24 -7.71 -3.83 -16.87
CA HIS A 24 -7.46 -3.82 -18.30
C HIS A 24 -8.71 -3.38 -19.05
N LEU A 25 -8.54 -2.50 -20.05
CA LEU A 25 -9.62 -2.09 -20.98
C LEU A 25 -10.80 -1.40 -20.28
N GLY A 26 -10.55 -0.83 -19.10
CA GLY A 26 -11.55 -0.35 -18.13
C GLY A 26 -12.53 0.73 -18.62
N ALA A 27 -12.36 1.27 -19.82
CA ALA A 27 -13.28 2.26 -20.38
C ALA A 27 -13.95 1.83 -21.70
N VAL A 28 -13.61 0.67 -22.29
CA VAL A 28 -14.29 0.13 -23.49
C VAL A 28 -15.15 -1.09 -23.15
N LEU A 29 -14.67 -1.96 -22.26
CA LEU A 29 -15.31 -3.25 -21.99
C LEU A 29 -15.49 -3.57 -20.51
N GLY A 30 -15.02 -2.75 -19.57
CA GLY A 30 -15.43 -2.82 -18.15
C GLY A 30 -15.24 -4.13 -17.36
N TYR A 31 -14.56 -5.18 -17.87
CA TYR A 31 -14.76 -6.52 -17.29
C TYR A 31 -13.57 -7.26 -16.70
N ARG A 32 -12.30 -6.91 -16.98
CA ARG A 32 -11.17 -7.72 -16.48
C ARG A 32 -10.25 -6.96 -15.53
N ARG A 33 -10.58 -7.11 -14.24
CA ARG A 33 -9.65 -6.96 -13.14
C ARG A 33 -8.66 -8.12 -13.14
N THR A 34 -7.40 -7.81 -12.93
CA THR A 34 -6.32 -8.77 -12.71
C THR A 34 -5.53 -8.32 -11.48
N ASN A 35 -5.06 -9.28 -10.69
CA ASN A 35 -4.30 -9.02 -9.47
C ASN A 35 -2.87 -9.54 -9.66
N TYR A 36 -2.07 -8.79 -10.41
CA TYR A 36 -0.63 -9.06 -10.61
C TYR A 36 0.17 -7.77 -10.77
N GLY A 37 -0.46 -6.62 -10.51
CA GLY A 37 0.17 -5.32 -10.68
C GLY A 37 1.32 -5.18 -9.71
N ASP A 38 2.51 -4.96 -10.25
CA ASP A 38 3.69 -4.61 -9.46
C ASP A 38 3.92 -3.11 -9.54
N SER A 39 3.40 -2.40 -8.53
CA SER A 39 3.36 -0.94 -8.53
C SER A 39 4.52 -0.34 -7.75
N LEU A 40 5.28 -1.11 -6.97
CA LEU A 40 6.37 -0.63 -6.11
C LEU A 40 7.71 -1.21 -6.59
N GLN A 41 8.72 -0.36 -6.79
CA GLN A 41 10.03 -0.77 -7.33
C GLN A 41 11.15 -0.06 -6.58
N THR A 42 12.09 -0.82 -6.00
CA THR A 42 13.31 -0.26 -5.42
C THR A 42 14.24 0.26 -6.52
N LEU A 43 14.81 1.45 -6.31
CA LEU A 43 15.70 2.08 -7.28
C LEU A 43 17.18 1.84 -6.98
N PHE A 44 17.49 1.41 -5.76
CA PHE A 44 18.85 1.08 -5.33
C PHE A 44 18.88 -0.32 -4.74
N GLU A 45 20.00 -1.00 -4.95
CA GLU A 45 20.27 -2.25 -4.26
C GLU A 45 20.59 -1.99 -2.77
N PRO A 46 20.38 -2.97 -1.87
CA PRO A 46 20.72 -2.82 -0.44
C PRO A 46 22.18 -2.44 -0.20
N GLU A 47 23.09 -2.93 -1.05
CA GLU A 47 24.52 -2.60 -0.98
C GLU A 47 24.80 -1.12 -1.30
N GLU A 48 24.16 -0.60 -2.34
CA GLU A 48 24.28 0.81 -2.73
C GLU A 48 23.70 1.73 -1.66
N THR A 49 22.58 1.32 -1.07
CA THR A 49 21.94 2.02 0.05
C THR A 49 22.90 2.14 1.23
N ARG A 50 23.54 1.04 1.65
CA ARG A 50 24.53 1.05 2.74
C ARG A 50 25.74 1.95 2.43
N LYS A 51 26.20 1.95 1.18
CA LYS A 51 27.37 2.73 0.75
C LYS A 51 27.09 4.24 0.69
N THR A 52 25.95 4.61 0.14
CA THR A 52 25.60 6.02 -0.14
C THR A 52 24.79 6.67 0.97
N GLY A 53 24.08 5.87 1.78
CA GLY A 53 23.06 6.36 2.69
C GLY A 53 21.83 6.92 1.98
N LEU A 54 21.62 6.54 0.71
CA LEU A 54 20.46 6.92 -0.08
C LEU A 54 19.53 5.73 -0.22
N SER A 55 18.22 5.95 -0.09
CA SER A 55 17.20 4.95 -0.40
C SER A 55 16.14 5.58 -1.28
N ALA A 56 15.63 4.82 -2.25
CA ALA A 56 14.54 5.30 -3.06
C ALA A 56 13.66 4.16 -3.59
N VAL A 57 12.37 4.46 -3.64
CA VAL A 57 11.32 3.61 -4.19
C VAL A 57 10.55 4.42 -5.23
N TYR A 58 10.42 3.86 -6.42
CA TYR A 58 9.47 4.33 -7.41
C TYR A 58 8.16 3.57 -7.26
N ALA A 59 7.06 4.30 -7.23
CA ALA A 59 5.73 3.73 -7.27
C ALA A 59 4.95 4.27 -8.47
N GLY A 60 4.23 3.43 -9.20
CA GLY A 60 3.54 3.83 -10.43
C GLY A 60 2.10 3.35 -10.51
N VAL A 61 1.20 4.22 -10.97
CA VAL A 61 -0.18 3.86 -11.33
C VAL A 61 -0.42 4.07 -12.81
N GLY A 62 -1.43 3.38 -13.35
CA GLY A 62 -1.78 3.43 -14.77
C GLY A 62 -1.51 2.11 -15.47
N PHE A 63 -0.71 2.15 -16.53
CA PHE A 63 -0.35 0.97 -17.33
C PHE A 63 0.92 0.29 -16.78
N PRO A 64 0.87 -0.96 -16.29
CA PRO A 64 2.01 -1.60 -15.62
C PRO A 64 3.29 -1.63 -16.45
N SER A 65 3.21 -1.95 -17.74
CA SER A 65 4.40 -2.01 -18.61
C SER A 65 5.07 -0.66 -18.79
N PHE A 66 4.31 0.45 -18.74
CA PHE A 66 4.87 1.80 -18.75
C PHE A 66 5.72 2.01 -17.50
N ASN A 67 5.14 1.76 -16.33
CA ASN A 67 5.80 1.98 -15.04
C ASN A 67 7.01 1.07 -14.83
N PHE A 68 6.94 -0.19 -15.28
CA PHE A 68 8.08 -1.11 -15.27
C PHE A 68 9.24 -0.59 -16.14
N GLU A 69 8.95 -0.07 -17.33
CA GLU A 69 9.98 0.50 -18.20
C GLU A 69 10.62 1.75 -17.56
N VAL A 70 9.81 2.61 -16.93
CA VAL A 70 10.32 3.79 -16.20
C VAL A 70 11.24 3.37 -15.06
N ALA A 71 10.81 2.44 -14.21
CA ALA A 71 11.61 1.94 -13.09
C ALA A 71 12.93 1.34 -13.58
N ARG A 72 12.90 0.50 -14.62
CA ARG A 72 14.09 -0.12 -15.20
C ARG A 72 15.08 0.91 -15.75
N ARG A 73 14.58 1.90 -16.50
CA ARG A 73 15.41 2.99 -17.05
C ARG A 73 16.01 3.86 -15.94
N ALA A 74 15.21 4.22 -14.94
CA ALA A 74 15.66 5.00 -13.80
C ALA A 74 16.74 4.25 -13.02
N LYS A 75 16.52 2.96 -12.72
CA LYS A 75 17.50 2.10 -12.04
C LYS A 75 18.81 2.00 -12.81
N ALA A 76 18.75 1.81 -14.14
CA ALA A 76 19.94 1.78 -14.99
C ALA A 76 20.70 3.12 -15.00
N ALA A 77 19.99 4.24 -15.14
CA ALA A 77 20.59 5.58 -15.11
C ALA A 77 21.17 5.94 -13.75
N LEU A 78 20.53 5.47 -12.67
CA LEU A 78 21.03 5.64 -11.32
C LEU A 78 22.27 4.76 -11.10
N ALA A 79 22.33 3.52 -11.59
CA ALA A 79 23.46 2.62 -11.36
C ALA A 79 24.83 3.20 -11.78
N GLU A 80 24.89 4.12 -12.74
CA GLU A 80 26.14 4.76 -13.15
C GLU A 80 26.75 5.64 -12.04
N PRO A 81 27.97 5.35 -11.54
CA PRO A 81 28.58 6.09 -10.43
C PRO A 81 28.90 7.55 -10.74
N SER A 82 29.08 7.87 -12.02
CA SER A 82 29.36 9.22 -12.52
C SER A 82 28.09 10.08 -12.65
N ALA A 83 26.89 9.52 -12.41
CA ALA A 83 25.65 10.26 -12.57
C ALA A 83 25.59 11.43 -11.57
N PRO A 84 25.64 12.70 -12.03
CA PRO A 84 25.66 13.87 -11.16
C PRO A 84 24.38 14.05 -10.34
N LEU A 85 23.34 13.25 -10.64
CA LEU A 85 22.01 13.26 -10.04
C LEU A 85 21.86 12.30 -8.83
N ARG A 86 22.89 11.55 -8.43
CA ARG A 86 22.89 10.67 -7.22
C ARG A 86 23.21 11.41 -5.91
N LYS A 87 22.95 12.72 -5.81
CA LYS A 87 23.40 13.53 -4.66
C LYS A 87 22.37 13.66 -3.55
N ASP A 88 21.09 13.72 -3.89
CA ASP A 88 19.99 13.94 -2.95
C ASP A 88 18.67 13.38 -3.53
N GLY A 89 17.61 13.38 -2.72
CA GLY A 89 16.28 12.93 -3.16
C GLY A 89 15.74 13.66 -4.40
N ASP A 90 16.09 14.94 -4.56
CA ASP A 90 15.66 15.77 -5.68
C ASP A 90 16.33 15.35 -7.01
N GLY A 91 17.64 15.07 -6.98
CA GLY A 91 18.38 14.52 -8.11
C GLY A 91 17.84 13.17 -8.55
N ILE A 92 17.56 12.26 -7.60
CA ILE A 92 16.96 10.95 -7.88
C ILE A 92 15.62 11.12 -8.58
N ALA A 93 14.74 11.97 -8.04
CA ALA A 93 13.43 12.18 -8.62
C ALA A 93 13.50 12.86 -10.00
N ARG A 94 14.52 13.69 -10.28
CA ARG A 94 14.80 14.20 -11.63
C ARG A 94 15.21 13.09 -12.60
N THR A 95 16.06 12.15 -12.17
CA THR A 95 16.42 10.98 -13.00
C THR A 95 15.19 10.14 -13.33
N VAL A 96 14.30 9.91 -12.36
CA VAL A 96 13.03 9.22 -12.61
C VAL A 96 12.15 9.99 -13.59
N GLN A 97 12.04 11.32 -13.44
CA GLN A 97 11.27 12.15 -14.39
C GLN A 97 11.82 12.06 -15.82
N GLN A 98 13.15 12.05 -15.99
CA GLN A 98 13.77 11.87 -17.30
C GLN A 98 13.45 10.50 -17.89
N ALA A 99 13.52 9.43 -17.08
CA ALA A 99 13.12 8.09 -17.49
C ALA A 99 11.63 8.02 -17.85
N TYR A 100 10.77 8.70 -17.09
CA TYR A 100 9.34 8.82 -17.36
C TYR A 100 9.08 9.48 -18.71
N LEU A 101 9.66 10.66 -18.95
CA LEU A 101 9.51 11.39 -20.21
C LEU A 101 10.03 10.55 -21.38
N ALA A 102 11.22 9.96 -21.27
CA ALA A 102 11.78 9.12 -22.34
C ALA A 102 10.87 7.92 -22.69
N THR A 103 10.24 7.29 -21.70
CA THR A 103 9.26 6.21 -21.93
C THR A 103 7.98 6.74 -22.59
N HIS A 104 7.45 7.86 -22.09
CA HIS A 104 6.26 8.51 -22.65
C HIS A 104 6.44 8.90 -24.11
N GLU A 105 7.56 9.54 -24.40
CA GLU A 105 7.99 9.96 -25.72
C GLU A 105 8.13 8.79 -26.69
N ARG A 106 8.83 7.73 -26.28
CA ARG A 106 8.97 6.51 -27.08
C ARG A 106 7.62 5.89 -27.41
N MET A 107 6.74 5.74 -26.42
CA MET A 107 5.42 5.14 -26.65
C MET A 107 4.54 5.99 -27.56
N LEU A 108 4.67 7.31 -27.48
CA LEU A 108 4.02 8.23 -28.40
C LEU A 108 4.56 8.08 -29.83
N ASP A 109 5.88 8.00 -29.99
CA ASP A 109 6.53 7.76 -31.29
C ASP A 109 6.11 6.42 -31.91
N ASP A 110 6.07 5.34 -31.13
CA ASP A 110 5.57 4.05 -31.59
C ASP A 110 4.13 4.15 -32.09
N LYS A 111 3.30 4.93 -31.41
CA LYS A 111 1.90 5.09 -31.78
C LYS A 111 1.71 5.91 -33.04
N LEU A 112 2.50 6.97 -33.21
CA LEU A 112 2.51 7.76 -34.45
C LEU A 112 3.04 6.93 -35.62
N ARG A 113 4.11 6.15 -35.42
CA ARG A 113 4.65 5.25 -36.46
C ARG A 113 3.64 4.18 -36.85
N TYR A 114 2.92 3.61 -35.89
CA TYR A 114 1.88 2.62 -36.16
C TYR A 114 0.72 3.20 -36.97
N ASN A 115 0.25 4.41 -36.63
CA ASN A 115 -0.90 5.02 -37.30
C ASN A 115 -0.56 5.68 -38.64
N TYR A 116 0.62 6.28 -38.77
CA TYR A 116 0.98 7.18 -39.89
C TYR A 116 2.33 6.88 -40.55
N GLY A 117 3.13 5.97 -40.01
CA GLY A 117 4.44 5.61 -40.56
C GLY A 117 5.59 6.56 -40.19
N PHE A 118 5.36 7.58 -39.35
CA PHE A 118 6.37 8.55 -38.93
C PHE A 118 6.26 8.90 -37.44
N GLY A 119 7.35 9.44 -36.85
CA GLY A 119 7.40 9.86 -35.44
C GLY A 119 7.23 11.37 -35.23
N ARG A 120 7.42 11.86 -34.01
CA ARG A 120 7.28 13.28 -33.65
C ARG A 120 8.25 14.19 -34.38
N ASP A 121 9.51 13.82 -34.51
CA ASP A 121 10.51 14.63 -35.23
C ASP A 121 10.13 14.84 -36.69
N SER A 122 9.59 13.79 -37.32
CA SER A 122 9.06 13.87 -38.68
C SER A 122 7.82 14.76 -38.78
N LEU A 123 6.92 14.66 -37.78
CA LEU A 123 5.74 15.53 -37.70
C LEU A 123 6.13 17.00 -37.57
N ASN A 124 7.15 17.30 -36.75
CA ASN A 124 7.66 18.66 -36.55
C ASN A 124 8.35 19.21 -37.79
N SER A 125 9.14 18.39 -38.48
CA SER A 125 9.84 18.76 -39.73
C SER A 125 8.97 18.67 -40.99
N ARG A 126 7.71 18.22 -40.85
CA ARG A 126 6.77 17.94 -41.96
C ARG A 126 7.35 16.99 -43.02
N ALA A 127 8.33 16.16 -42.66
CA ALA A 127 8.97 15.23 -43.57
C ALA A 127 9.47 13.97 -42.86
N TYR A 128 9.49 12.84 -43.56
CA TYR A 128 10.07 11.59 -43.06
C TYR A 128 10.85 10.87 -44.16
N THR A 129 11.80 10.03 -43.77
CA THR A 129 12.58 9.22 -44.71
C THR A 129 12.19 7.76 -44.59
N ARG A 130 11.91 7.12 -45.72
CA ARG A 130 11.65 5.68 -45.80
C ARG A 130 12.44 5.12 -46.98
N ASP A 131 13.21 4.06 -46.75
CA ASP A 131 14.04 3.40 -47.77
C ASP A 131 14.96 4.39 -48.52
N GLY A 132 15.56 5.33 -47.78
CA GLY A 132 16.46 6.35 -48.32
C GLY A 132 15.76 7.51 -49.06
N THR A 133 14.45 7.43 -49.29
CA THR A 133 13.68 8.47 -49.97
C THR A 133 12.98 9.37 -48.95
N ARG A 134 13.07 10.69 -49.13
CA ARG A 134 12.40 11.69 -48.29
C ARG A 134 11.00 11.95 -48.81
N PHE A 135 10.00 11.85 -47.94
CA PHE A 135 8.60 12.11 -48.19
C PHE A 135 8.13 13.33 -47.38
N GLU A 136 7.30 14.16 -47.99
CA GLU A 136 6.67 15.31 -47.33
C GLU A 136 5.30 14.93 -46.76
N ILE A 137 4.99 15.44 -45.56
CA ILE A 137 3.68 15.30 -44.92
C ILE A 137 2.79 16.45 -45.39
N ALA A 138 2.37 16.39 -46.65
CA ALA A 138 1.62 17.44 -47.32
C ALA A 138 0.13 17.51 -46.92
N GLN A 139 -0.41 16.41 -46.38
CA GLN A 139 -1.83 16.33 -46.00
C GLN A 139 -2.05 16.95 -44.62
N ASP A 140 -2.59 18.17 -44.57
CA ASP A 140 -2.89 18.86 -43.31
C ASP A 140 -3.81 18.07 -42.36
N PRO A 141 -4.87 17.38 -42.82
CA PRO A 141 -5.69 16.55 -41.93
C PRO A 141 -4.91 15.45 -41.21
N VAL A 142 -3.89 14.87 -41.87
CA VAL A 142 -3.00 13.87 -41.28
C VAL A 142 -2.10 14.50 -40.22
N ALA A 143 -1.52 15.65 -40.53
CA ALA A 143 -0.66 16.38 -39.59
C ALA A 143 -1.44 16.86 -38.35
N GLU A 144 -2.67 17.36 -38.52
CA GLU A 144 -3.54 17.79 -37.42
C GLU A 144 -3.97 16.62 -36.53
N ALA A 145 -4.33 15.48 -37.13
CA ALA A 145 -4.68 14.28 -36.38
C ALA A 145 -3.47 13.75 -35.58
N ALA A 146 -2.29 13.70 -36.20
CA ALA A 146 -1.05 13.30 -35.53
C ALA A 146 -0.66 14.28 -34.39
N ARG A 147 -0.81 15.60 -34.61
CA ARG A 147 -0.62 16.62 -33.56
C ARG A 147 -1.61 16.45 -32.41
N SER A 148 -2.86 16.11 -32.71
CA SER A 148 -3.88 15.89 -31.68
C SER A 148 -3.56 14.67 -30.80
N ILE A 149 -2.96 13.63 -31.37
CA ILE A 149 -2.45 12.48 -30.61
C ILE A 149 -1.24 12.91 -29.76
N ALA A 150 -0.28 13.61 -30.35
CA ALA A 150 0.92 14.07 -29.64
C ALA A 150 0.61 15.04 -28.49
N ALA A 151 -0.39 15.89 -28.66
CA ALA A 151 -0.88 16.80 -27.63
C ALA A 151 -1.78 16.12 -26.58
N GLY A 152 -2.14 14.84 -26.76
CA GLY A 152 -3.07 14.13 -25.88
C GLY A 152 -4.50 14.70 -25.92
N THR A 153 -4.85 15.52 -26.91
CA THR A 153 -6.18 16.12 -27.05
C THR A 153 -7.17 15.16 -27.70
N MET A 154 -6.68 14.16 -28.43
CA MET A 154 -7.51 13.11 -29.00
C MET A 154 -8.08 12.22 -27.88
N ARG A 155 -9.36 12.44 -27.55
CA ARG A 155 -10.08 11.70 -26.51
C ARG A 155 -10.42 10.30 -27.02
N GLY A 156 -9.61 9.32 -26.62
CA GLY A 156 -9.87 7.91 -26.91
C GLY A 156 -9.11 6.99 -25.95
N ASN A 157 -9.76 5.90 -25.53
CA ASN A 157 -9.19 4.91 -24.61
C ASN A 157 -7.89 4.27 -25.12
N ALA A 158 -7.65 4.30 -26.43
CA ALA A 158 -6.43 3.78 -27.05
C ALA A 158 -5.16 4.50 -26.58
N TYR A 159 -5.26 5.74 -26.10
CA TYR A 159 -4.11 6.55 -25.66
C TYR A 159 -4.00 6.70 -24.14
N ALA A 160 -4.98 6.17 -23.38
CA ALA A 160 -4.95 6.17 -21.92
C ALA A 160 -3.66 5.52 -21.38
N ARG A 161 -3.14 4.49 -22.05
CA ARG A 161 -1.89 3.79 -21.69
C ARG A 161 -0.63 4.67 -21.80
N ILE A 162 -0.72 5.83 -22.44
CA ILE A 162 0.39 6.77 -22.62
C ILE A 162 0.21 7.97 -21.68
N PHE A 163 -1.00 8.54 -21.64
CA PHE A 163 -1.27 9.80 -20.94
C PHE A 163 -1.84 9.66 -19.52
N GLN A 164 -2.43 8.51 -19.16
CA GLN A 164 -2.99 8.25 -17.83
C GLN A 164 -2.05 7.39 -16.98
N ASN A 165 -0.76 7.72 -17.03
CA ASN A 165 0.24 7.19 -16.11
C ASN A 165 0.65 8.31 -15.16
N SER A 166 1.03 7.92 -13.95
CA SER A 166 1.61 8.81 -12.96
C SER A 166 2.47 7.97 -12.03
N GLY A 167 3.46 8.60 -11.42
CA GLY A 167 4.33 7.96 -10.46
C GLY A 167 4.58 8.83 -9.24
N LEU A 168 5.15 8.17 -8.24
CA LEU A 168 5.59 8.73 -6.98
C LEU A 168 7.01 8.21 -6.73
N VAL A 169 7.91 9.10 -6.32
CA VAL A 169 9.27 8.74 -5.91
C VAL A 169 9.41 9.06 -4.44
N LEU A 170 9.47 8.01 -3.62
CA LEU A 170 9.84 8.17 -2.22
C LEU A 170 11.36 8.04 -2.11
N THR A 171 12.01 9.03 -1.50
CA THR A 171 13.45 9.05 -1.31
C THR A 171 13.79 9.30 0.14
N HIS A 172 14.94 8.81 0.58
CA HIS A 172 15.59 9.21 1.82
C HIS A 172 17.06 9.54 1.55
N ASP A 173 17.52 10.65 2.13
CA ASP A 173 18.92 10.97 2.27
C ASP A 173 19.20 11.55 3.66
N LYS A 174 20.44 11.43 4.13
CA LYS A 174 20.84 11.85 5.48
C LYS A 174 20.65 13.34 5.77
N ASN A 175 20.62 14.19 4.75
CA ASN A 175 20.59 15.64 4.93
C ASN A 175 19.15 16.19 4.93
N ARG A 176 18.27 15.60 4.13
CA ARG A 176 16.89 16.08 3.94
C ARG A 176 15.82 15.12 4.46
N GLY A 177 16.23 13.93 4.89
CA GLY A 177 15.33 12.89 5.36
C GLY A 177 14.42 12.36 4.25
N VAL A 178 13.25 11.87 4.65
CA VAL A 178 12.24 11.32 3.75
C VAL A 178 11.56 12.43 2.96
N GLN A 179 11.59 12.29 1.64
CA GLN A 179 10.90 13.14 0.67
C GLN A 179 10.04 12.29 -0.26
N CYS A 180 8.97 12.88 -0.79
CA CYS A 180 8.09 12.27 -1.77
C CYS A 180 7.91 13.22 -2.94
N TRP A 181 7.99 12.71 -4.16
CA TRP A 181 7.84 13.50 -5.38
C TRP A 181 6.81 12.85 -6.30
N TYR A 182 5.82 13.62 -6.76
CA TYR A 182 4.97 13.19 -7.87
C TYR A 182 5.70 13.40 -9.19
N VAL A 183 5.54 12.45 -10.11
CA VAL A 183 6.11 12.47 -11.46
C VAL A 183 5.03 12.09 -12.48
N ASP A 184 4.84 12.91 -13.50
CA ASP A 184 3.94 12.65 -14.61
C ASP A 184 4.46 13.28 -15.92
N HIS A 185 3.63 13.29 -16.97
CA HIS A 185 4.01 13.89 -18.26
C HIS A 185 4.09 15.43 -18.23
N ARG A 186 3.54 16.07 -17.20
CA ARG A 186 3.55 17.53 -17.02
C ARG A 186 4.76 17.99 -16.22
N GLY A 187 5.32 17.12 -15.39
CA GLY A 187 6.58 17.35 -14.71
C GLY A 187 6.63 16.66 -13.36
N ARG A 188 7.35 17.30 -12.44
CA ARG A 188 7.61 16.78 -11.10
C ARG A 188 7.39 17.86 -10.05
N TYR A 189 6.77 17.49 -8.94
CA TYR A 189 6.55 18.38 -7.80
C TYR A 189 6.60 17.61 -6.47
N LEU A 190 6.87 18.30 -5.37
CA LEU A 190 6.96 17.70 -4.04
C LEU A 190 5.57 17.24 -3.59
N GLY A 191 5.45 15.96 -3.19
CA GLY A 191 4.18 15.32 -2.88
C GLY A 191 3.74 15.43 -1.42
N PHE A 192 4.67 15.49 -0.47
CA PHE A 192 4.33 15.70 0.93
C PHE A 192 4.00 17.16 1.22
N ALA A 193 2.77 17.57 0.89
CA ALA A 193 2.14 18.74 1.53
C ALA A 193 1.72 18.41 2.98
N THR A 194 1.40 17.14 3.23
CA THR A 194 1.15 16.55 4.56
C THR A 194 2.02 15.30 4.73
N ALA A 195 1.84 14.55 5.84
CA ALA A 195 2.53 13.28 6.05
C ALA A 195 2.09 12.16 5.08
N ILE A 196 1.07 12.36 4.25
CA ILE A 196 0.59 11.37 3.29
C ILE A 196 0.66 11.90 1.86
N ALA A 197 0.89 11.00 0.93
CA ALA A 197 0.77 11.21 -0.50
C ALA A 197 0.05 9.99 -1.09
N ILE A 198 -1.03 10.23 -1.81
CA ILE A 198 -1.79 9.18 -2.51
C ILE A 198 -1.67 9.38 -4.00
N LEU A 199 -1.57 8.26 -4.72
CA LEU A 199 -1.58 8.19 -6.15
C LEU A 199 -2.62 7.17 -6.58
N GLY A 200 -3.58 7.56 -7.42
CA GLY A 200 -4.72 6.73 -7.78
C GLY A 200 -5.98 7.08 -6.99
N GLU A 201 -6.81 6.06 -6.71
CA GLU A 201 -8.11 6.24 -6.07
C GLU A 201 -7.98 6.29 -4.54
N GLY A 202 -8.89 6.96 -3.83
CA GLY A 202 -8.89 6.98 -2.37
C GLY A 202 -8.19 8.17 -1.72
N ASP A 203 -7.79 9.19 -2.50
CA ASP A 203 -7.25 10.45 -1.99
C ASP A 203 -8.21 11.12 -0.99
N GLU A 204 -9.50 11.21 -1.33
CA GLU A 204 -10.55 11.77 -0.47
C GLU A 204 -10.71 10.99 0.86
N VAL A 205 -10.77 9.65 0.77
CA VAL A 205 -10.88 8.77 1.93
C VAL A 205 -9.68 8.94 2.85
N SER A 206 -8.48 9.00 2.27
CA SER A 206 -7.25 9.14 3.03
C SER A 206 -7.12 10.49 3.72
N THR A 207 -7.49 11.57 3.03
CA THR A 207 -7.45 12.93 3.58
C THR A 207 -8.42 13.04 4.75
N HIS A 208 -9.63 12.49 4.59
CA HIS A 208 -10.62 12.43 5.68
C HIS A 208 -10.11 11.64 6.88
N LEU A 209 -9.57 10.45 6.68
CA LEU A 209 -9.05 9.62 7.77
C LEU A 209 -7.83 10.25 8.44
N LEU A 210 -6.86 10.75 7.69
CA LEU A 210 -5.70 11.44 8.23
C LEU A 210 -6.11 12.66 9.05
N SER A 211 -7.11 13.43 8.60
CA SER A 211 -7.60 14.60 9.33
C SER A 211 -8.07 14.24 10.74
N ARG A 212 -8.71 13.06 10.93
CA ARG A 212 -9.16 12.59 12.25
C ARG A 212 -8.00 12.33 13.20
N PHE A 213 -6.88 11.81 12.68
CA PHE A 213 -5.66 11.60 13.48
C PHE A 213 -4.94 12.91 13.76
N VAL A 214 -4.80 13.79 12.77
CA VAL A 214 -4.05 15.04 12.89
C VAL A 214 -4.77 16.08 13.74
N GLN A 215 -6.09 16.22 13.63
CA GLN A 215 -6.88 17.21 14.37
C GLN A 215 -6.76 17.06 15.89
N ARG A 216 -6.46 15.85 16.38
CA ARG A 216 -6.34 15.51 17.80
C ARG A 216 -4.95 15.75 18.37
N ARG A 217 -3.99 16.09 17.51
CA ARG A 217 -2.61 16.40 17.88
C ARG A 217 -2.39 17.89 18.01
N ASP A 218 -1.56 18.29 18.96
CA ASP A 218 -1.06 19.66 19.04
C ASP A 218 -0.02 19.96 17.94
N LEU A 219 0.42 21.22 17.84
CA LEU A 219 1.37 21.64 16.80
C LEU A 219 2.74 20.97 16.93
N GLU A 220 3.19 20.70 18.15
CA GLU A 220 4.49 20.09 18.42
C GLU A 220 4.50 18.60 18.03
N GLN A 221 3.46 17.87 18.41
CA GLN A 221 3.20 16.49 18.00
C GLN A 221 3.08 16.37 16.48
N ARG A 222 2.41 17.32 15.81
CA ARG A 222 2.35 17.35 14.33
C ARG A 222 3.71 17.58 13.68
N ARG A 223 4.56 18.43 14.27
CA ARG A 223 5.92 18.70 13.77
C ARG A 223 6.85 17.51 13.96
N ARG A 224 6.74 16.79 15.10
CA ARG A 224 7.52 15.57 15.37
C ARG A 224 7.15 14.39 14.48
N GLY A 225 5.93 14.39 13.93
CA GLY A 225 5.42 13.30 13.12
C GLY A 225 4.85 12.17 13.97
N PHE A 226 4.92 10.94 13.48
CA PHE A 226 4.36 9.73 14.08
C PHE A 226 5.48 8.83 14.59
N THR A 227 5.22 8.14 15.70
CA THR A 227 6.08 7.01 16.08
C THR A 227 5.97 5.90 15.04
N LEU A 228 6.90 4.95 15.04
CA LEU A 228 6.87 3.82 14.11
C LEU A 228 5.56 3.03 14.20
N ARG A 229 5.13 2.66 15.42
CA ARG A 229 3.91 1.88 15.66
C ARG A 229 2.66 2.65 15.25
N GLU A 230 2.57 3.92 15.64
CA GLU A 230 1.46 4.80 15.24
C GLU A 230 1.39 4.98 13.73
N GLY A 231 2.54 5.25 13.09
CA GLY A 231 2.62 5.47 11.65
C GLY A 231 2.19 4.24 10.86
N LEU A 232 2.68 3.05 11.25
CA LEU A 232 2.27 1.79 10.66
C LEU A 232 0.77 1.55 10.82
N TYR A 233 0.25 1.72 12.03
CA TYR A 233 -1.18 1.57 12.30
C TYR A 233 -2.03 2.51 11.45
N ILE A 234 -1.70 3.79 11.41
CA ILE A 234 -2.45 4.79 10.64
C ILE A 234 -2.37 4.47 9.14
N GLY A 235 -1.17 4.26 8.60
CA GLY A 235 -0.97 4.00 7.19
C GLY A 235 -1.68 2.73 6.72
N MET A 236 -1.56 1.64 7.49
CA MET A 236 -2.21 0.36 7.17
C MET A 236 -3.73 0.43 7.36
N SER A 237 -4.23 1.18 8.36
CA SER A 237 -5.67 1.43 8.52
C SER A 237 -6.23 2.20 7.33
N ILE A 238 -5.56 3.27 6.88
CA ILE A 238 -5.97 4.03 5.71
C ILE A 238 -5.99 3.14 4.45
N ALA A 239 -4.92 2.38 4.20
CA ALA A 239 -4.87 1.47 3.05
C ALA A 239 -6.02 0.44 3.08
N THR A 240 -6.33 -0.10 4.25
CA THR A 240 -7.40 -1.10 4.45
C THR A 240 -8.79 -0.51 4.24
N GLU A 241 -9.02 0.73 4.69
CA GLU A 241 -10.27 1.45 4.47
C GLU A 241 -10.46 1.88 3.02
N ILE A 242 -9.40 2.32 2.33
CA ILE A 242 -9.45 2.60 0.89
C ILE A 242 -9.84 1.33 0.14
N ARG A 243 -9.25 0.17 0.47
CA ARG A 243 -9.64 -1.12 -0.13
C ARG A 243 -11.11 -1.47 0.11
N SER A 244 -11.63 -1.13 1.28
CA SER A 244 -13.01 -1.45 1.67
C SER A 244 -14.05 -0.50 1.05
N SER A 245 -13.65 0.74 0.74
CA SER A 245 -14.51 1.80 0.19
C SER A 245 -14.38 1.97 -1.34
N SER A 246 -13.25 1.60 -1.93
CA SER A 246 -12.98 1.70 -3.37
C SER A 246 -13.10 0.35 -4.05
N GLY A 247 -14.03 0.24 -5.01
CA GLY A 247 -14.16 -0.96 -5.84
C GLY A 247 -12.97 -1.21 -6.77
N LYS A 248 -12.04 -0.26 -6.90
CA LYS A 248 -10.89 -0.35 -7.81
C LYS A 248 -9.63 -0.93 -7.17
N MET A 249 -9.50 -0.88 -5.84
CA MET A 249 -8.36 -1.42 -5.10
C MET A 249 -8.59 -2.90 -4.72
N GLY A 250 -7.51 -3.67 -4.68
CA GLY A 250 -7.43 -4.96 -3.97
C GLY A 250 -6.50 -5.96 -4.66
N GLY A 251 -6.82 -7.26 -4.61
CA GLY A 251 -5.74 -8.25 -4.62
C GLY A 251 -5.02 -8.19 -3.27
N TYR A 252 -3.75 -8.59 -3.24
CA TYR A 252 -2.92 -8.39 -2.06
C TYR A 252 -2.30 -6.99 -2.05
N PHE A 253 -1.84 -6.60 -0.86
CA PHE A 253 -1.03 -5.41 -0.74
C PHE A 253 0.42 -5.76 -1.01
N GLN A 254 1.10 -4.87 -1.71
CA GLN A 254 2.55 -4.75 -1.71
C GLN A 254 2.91 -3.70 -0.66
N ILE A 255 3.77 -4.06 0.29
CA ILE A 255 4.14 -3.15 1.37
C ILE A 255 5.66 -2.95 1.33
N MET A 256 6.10 -1.70 1.27
CA MET A 256 7.50 -1.34 1.44
C MET A 256 7.65 -0.41 2.63
N PHE A 257 8.55 -0.76 3.55
CA PHE A 257 8.93 0.08 4.66
C PHE A 257 10.32 0.66 4.41
N LEU A 258 10.40 1.99 4.33
CA LEU A 258 11.66 2.71 4.21
C LEU A 258 12.14 3.08 5.62
N ASP A 259 13.35 2.64 5.96
CA ASP A 259 14.10 3.06 7.15
C ASP A 259 15.44 3.62 6.70
N GLY A 260 15.69 4.90 6.93
CA GLY A 260 16.91 5.58 6.54
C GLY A 260 18.22 4.99 7.10
N SER A 261 18.14 4.14 8.13
CA SER A 261 19.29 3.43 8.70
C SER A 261 19.50 2.03 8.12
N LYS A 262 18.44 1.38 7.63
CA LYS A 262 18.46 -0.02 7.18
C LYS A 262 18.17 -0.21 5.69
N GLY A 263 17.63 0.82 5.03
CA GLY A 263 17.20 0.82 3.65
C GLY A 263 15.71 0.54 3.48
N VAL A 264 15.36 -0.05 2.34
CA VAL A 264 13.98 -0.43 2.03
C VAL A 264 13.78 -1.91 2.37
N HIS A 265 12.77 -2.18 3.19
CA HIS A 265 12.29 -3.50 3.52
C HIS A 265 11.02 -3.77 2.72
N GLU A 266 11.01 -4.85 1.96
CA GLU A 266 9.86 -5.25 1.17
C GLU A 266 9.14 -6.41 1.86
N LEU A 267 7.83 -6.27 1.99
CA LEU A 267 6.93 -7.31 2.48
C LEU A 267 5.97 -7.68 1.35
N VAL A 268 6.06 -8.93 0.91
CA VAL A 268 5.27 -9.50 -0.20
C VAL A 268 4.45 -10.70 0.27
N THR A 269 3.60 -11.22 -0.63
CA THR A 269 2.87 -12.49 -0.52
C THR A 269 2.00 -12.58 0.74
N ASP A 270 2.16 -13.65 1.52
CA ASP A 270 1.27 -14.04 2.60
C ASP A 270 1.43 -13.12 3.82
N ALA A 271 2.65 -12.67 4.11
CA ALA A 271 2.91 -11.75 5.21
C ALA A 271 2.27 -10.37 4.97
N ALA A 272 2.31 -9.86 3.72
CA ALA A 272 1.65 -8.61 3.37
C ALA A 272 0.12 -8.75 3.40
N HIS A 273 -0.40 -9.90 2.96
CA HIS A 273 -1.82 -10.21 3.08
C HIS A 273 -2.26 -10.24 4.55
N LEU A 274 -1.53 -10.97 5.39
CA LEU A 274 -1.80 -11.09 6.83
C LEU A 274 -1.73 -9.73 7.53
N ALA A 275 -0.79 -8.86 7.17
CA ALA A 275 -0.72 -7.50 7.72
C ALA A 275 -2.02 -6.71 7.44
N SER A 276 -2.63 -6.88 6.27
CA SER A 276 -3.94 -6.30 5.95
C SER A 276 -5.08 -6.95 6.74
N GLU A 277 -5.02 -8.26 6.98
CA GLU A 277 -6.04 -8.99 7.76
C GLU A 277 -6.00 -8.65 9.25
N VAL A 278 -4.82 -8.41 9.82
CA VAL A 278 -4.65 -7.88 11.18
C VAL A 278 -5.37 -6.53 11.31
N MET A 279 -5.18 -5.61 10.35
CA MET A 279 -5.90 -4.32 10.36
C MET A 279 -7.40 -4.51 10.21
N ARG A 280 -7.86 -5.37 9.30
CA ARG A 280 -9.28 -5.68 9.13
C ARG A 280 -9.88 -6.23 10.43
N ALA A 281 -9.18 -7.14 11.12
CA ALA A 281 -9.60 -7.69 12.40
C ALA A 281 -9.78 -6.58 13.45
N HIS A 282 -8.84 -5.65 13.51
CA HIS A 282 -8.93 -4.52 14.43
C HIS A 282 -10.08 -3.55 14.09
N LEU A 283 -10.19 -3.14 12.83
CA LEU A 283 -11.22 -2.19 12.36
C LEU A 283 -12.64 -2.73 12.60
N TRP A 284 -12.79 -4.05 12.65
CA TRP A 284 -14.05 -4.74 12.96
C TRP A 284 -14.20 -5.14 14.43
N GLY A 285 -13.29 -4.72 15.30
CA GLY A 285 -13.38 -4.95 16.75
C GLY A 285 -13.11 -6.37 17.20
N PHE A 286 -12.49 -7.21 16.36
CA PHE A 286 -12.07 -8.56 16.77
C PHE A 286 -10.83 -8.54 17.66
N ILE A 287 -9.94 -7.56 17.46
CA ILE A 287 -8.74 -7.36 18.30
C ILE A 287 -8.61 -5.89 18.73
N PRO A 288 -8.05 -5.61 19.91
CA PRO A 288 -7.75 -4.25 20.34
C PRO A 288 -6.61 -3.64 19.51
N ARG A 289 -6.54 -2.30 19.51
CA ARG A 289 -5.54 -1.55 18.74
C ARG A 289 -4.11 -1.97 19.06
N LYS A 290 -3.80 -2.15 20.34
CA LYS A 290 -2.47 -2.57 20.81
C LYS A 290 -2.01 -3.86 20.14
N ASP A 291 -2.89 -4.85 20.04
CA ASP A 291 -2.56 -6.13 19.38
C ASP A 291 -2.34 -5.93 17.89
N ALA A 292 -3.13 -5.08 17.24
CA ALA A 292 -2.94 -4.74 15.84
C ALA A 292 -1.59 -4.07 15.58
N GLU A 293 -1.21 -3.08 16.39
CA GLU A 293 0.09 -2.40 16.33
C GLU A 293 1.26 -3.38 16.49
N GLU A 294 1.19 -4.27 17.49
CA GLU A 294 2.23 -5.28 17.75
C GLU A 294 2.38 -6.26 16.58
N LEU A 295 1.27 -6.86 16.13
CA LEU A 295 1.30 -7.88 15.07
C LEU A 295 1.73 -7.29 13.72
N THR A 296 1.29 -6.07 13.37
CA THR A 296 1.72 -5.41 12.13
C THR A 296 3.18 -4.97 12.18
N THR A 297 3.66 -4.49 13.33
CA THR A 297 5.09 -4.18 13.49
C THR A 297 5.95 -5.44 13.33
N ALA A 298 5.52 -6.55 13.94
CA ALA A 298 6.20 -7.85 13.84
C ALA A 298 6.35 -8.30 12.37
N LEU A 299 5.29 -8.16 11.56
CA LEU A 299 5.33 -8.51 10.13
C LEU A 299 6.16 -7.53 9.30
N VAL A 300 5.86 -6.23 9.39
CA VAL A 300 6.38 -5.23 8.44
C VAL A 300 7.82 -4.81 8.75
N VAL A 301 8.21 -4.80 10.02
CA VAL A 301 9.51 -4.26 10.45
C VAL A 301 10.43 -5.36 10.96
N GLU A 302 9.90 -6.30 11.73
CA GLU A 302 10.72 -7.29 12.43
C GLU A 302 10.92 -8.58 11.61
N GLY A 303 10.16 -8.76 10.53
CA GLY A 303 10.25 -9.92 9.66
C GLY A 303 9.86 -11.22 10.37
N ALA A 304 8.87 -11.14 11.28
CA ALA A 304 8.35 -12.30 11.97
C ALA A 304 7.69 -13.29 11.00
N ASP A 305 7.74 -14.57 11.34
CA ASP A 305 7.08 -15.65 10.61
C ASP A 305 5.57 -15.44 10.56
N ASP A 306 5.00 -15.49 9.35
CA ASP A 306 3.59 -15.20 9.09
C ASP A 306 2.65 -16.22 9.74
N ILE A 307 3.02 -17.50 9.76
CA ILE A 307 2.25 -18.56 10.43
C ILE A 307 2.15 -18.30 11.93
N GLU A 308 3.27 -17.93 12.57
CA GLU A 308 3.26 -17.61 14.01
C GLU A 308 2.47 -16.34 14.33
N VAL A 309 2.54 -15.32 13.47
CA VAL A 309 1.72 -14.11 13.62
C VAL A 309 0.24 -14.41 13.41
N GLU A 310 -0.13 -15.27 12.46
CA GLU A 310 -1.52 -15.68 12.22
C GLU A 310 -2.08 -16.40 13.45
N LYS A 311 -1.33 -17.36 14.02
CA LYS A 311 -1.72 -18.02 15.28
C LYS A 311 -1.93 -17.01 16.40
N ALA A 312 -1.07 -16.01 16.51
CA ALA A 312 -1.19 -14.95 17.51
C ALA A 312 -2.44 -14.09 17.29
N LEU A 313 -2.74 -13.72 16.04
CA LEU A 313 -3.93 -12.98 15.66
C LEU A 313 -5.20 -13.72 16.12
N PHE A 314 -5.34 -14.99 15.75
CA PHE A 314 -6.51 -15.78 16.14
C PHE A 314 -6.58 -16.07 17.64
N ALA A 315 -5.45 -16.19 18.33
CA ALA A 315 -5.43 -16.38 19.78
C ALA A 315 -5.85 -15.12 20.56
N ARG A 316 -5.60 -13.94 20.01
CA ARG A 316 -5.94 -12.63 20.61
C ARG A 316 -7.35 -12.15 20.21
N ALA A 317 -7.95 -12.77 19.20
CA ALA A 317 -9.28 -12.42 18.74
C ALA A 317 -10.36 -12.72 19.79
N SER A 318 -11.29 -11.79 19.99
CA SER A 318 -12.44 -11.95 20.87
C SER A 318 -13.37 -13.10 20.44
N ASP A 319 -13.47 -13.35 19.13
CA ASP A 319 -14.20 -14.48 18.54
C ASP A 319 -13.45 -15.00 17.30
N PRO A 320 -12.55 -15.99 17.46
CA PRO A 320 -11.70 -16.51 16.38
C PRO A 320 -12.49 -17.11 15.23
N GLU A 321 -13.63 -17.75 15.52
CA GLU A 321 -14.46 -18.41 14.50
C GLU A 321 -15.21 -17.38 13.63
N LYS A 322 -15.73 -16.31 14.26
CA LYS A 322 -16.32 -15.20 13.49
C LYS A 322 -15.26 -14.45 12.68
N LEU A 323 -14.07 -14.22 13.25
CA LEU A 323 -12.97 -13.59 12.52
C LEU A 323 -12.63 -14.42 11.28
N ARG A 324 -12.49 -15.74 11.41
CA ARG A 324 -12.21 -16.64 10.28
C ARG A 324 -13.24 -16.50 9.17
N ARG A 325 -14.54 -16.53 9.51
CA ARG A 325 -15.63 -16.33 8.55
C ARG A 325 -15.56 -14.95 7.90
N TYR A 326 -15.29 -13.92 8.69
CA TYR A 326 -15.18 -12.56 8.18
C TYR A 326 -14.03 -12.40 7.18
N LEU A 327 -12.86 -12.96 7.47
CA LEU A 327 -11.70 -12.93 6.58
C LEU A 327 -11.95 -13.71 5.27
N MET A 328 -12.68 -14.83 5.34
CA MET A 328 -13.18 -15.58 4.17
C MET A 328 -14.26 -14.84 3.34
N GLY A 329 -14.66 -13.62 3.72
CA GLY A 329 -15.59 -12.78 2.96
C GLY A 329 -17.06 -12.92 3.37
N PHE A 330 -17.38 -13.62 4.46
CA PHE A 330 -18.74 -13.64 5.00
C PHE A 330 -19.06 -12.29 5.67
N LYS A 331 -20.17 -11.66 5.27
CA LYS A 331 -20.62 -10.39 5.86
C LYS A 331 -21.19 -10.63 7.27
N PRO A 332 -20.70 -9.93 8.32
CA PRO A 332 -21.32 -9.97 9.62
C PRO A 332 -22.69 -9.30 9.57
N VAL A 333 -23.66 -9.85 10.31
CA VAL A 333 -25.04 -9.31 10.38
C VAL A 333 -25.09 -7.92 11.05
N HIS A 334 -24.09 -7.61 11.88
CA HIS A 334 -23.93 -6.31 12.53
C HIS A 334 -22.50 -5.81 12.33
N ALA A 335 -22.34 -4.76 11.53
CA ALA A 335 -21.06 -4.07 11.38
C ALA A 335 -20.91 -3.03 12.49
N PRO A 336 -19.81 -3.02 13.26
CA PRO A 336 -19.50 -1.87 14.09
C PRO A 336 -19.28 -0.63 13.20
N SER A 337 -19.74 0.54 13.65
CA SER A 337 -19.53 1.79 12.91
C SER A 337 -18.03 2.11 12.86
N ALA A 338 -17.51 2.39 11.67
CA ALA A 338 -16.11 2.61 11.34
C ALA A 338 -15.31 3.46 12.34
N ILE A 339 -14.08 3.02 12.66
CA ILE A 339 -12.99 3.71 13.38
C ILE A 339 -13.49 4.62 14.52
N GLN A 340 -13.78 4.02 15.67
CA GLN A 340 -13.84 4.75 16.93
C GLN A 340 -12.43 4.79 17.54
N TYR A 341 -11.74 5.91 17.35
CA TYR A 341 -10.54 6.20 18.14
C TYR A 341 -10.98 6.55 19.56
N ASP A 342 -10.41 5.84 20.53
CA ASP A 342 -10.57 6.09 21.97
C ASP A 342 -9.33 6.83 22.52
N PRO A 343 -9.46 8.09 22.96
CA PRO A 343 -8.36 8.85 23.54
C PRO A 343 -7.76 8.24 24.81
N ALA A 344 -8.51 7.38 25.53
CA ALA A 344 -8.02 6.75 26.75
C ALA A 344 -6.93 5.70 26.47
N THR A 345 -6.97 5.04 25.31
CA THR A 345 -5.95 4.05 24.91
C THR A 345 -4.64 4.67 24.41
N ASP A 346 -4.66 5.94 23.98
CA ASP A 346 -3.50 6.60 23.35
C ASP A 346 -2.63 7.41 24.31
N ALA A 347 -3.15 7.81 25.47
CA ALA A 347 -2.36 8.48 26.50
C ALA A 347 -1.22 7.60 27.08
N ALA A 348 -1.18 6.31 26.72
CA ALA A 348 -0.13 5.36 27.08
C ALA A 348 0.95 5.17 26.00
N ALA A 349 0.89 5.88 24.86
CA ALA A 349 1.88 5.73 23.79
C ALA A 349 3.26 6.29 24.20
N GLU A 350 4.31 5.51 23.95
CA GLU A 350 5.69 5.88 24.26
C GLU A 350 6.11 7.17 23.52
N PRO A 351 6.96 8.01 24.14
CA PRO A 351 7.46 9.22 23.48
C PRO A 351 8.21 8.85 22.20
N ALA A 352 7.94 9.61 21.13
CA ALA A 352 8.64 9.50 19.86
C ALA A 352 10.16 9.66 20.08
N GLY A 353 10.91 8.56 19.94
CA GLY A 353 12.36 8.53 20.10
C GLY A 353 12.91 7.47 21.06
N ALA A 354 12.06 6.68 21.73
CA ALA A 354 12.54 5.52 22.48
C ALA A 354 13.10 4.45 21.52
N PRO A 355 14.32 3.91 21.75
CA PRO A 355 14.81 2.77 20.98
C PRO A 355 13.89 1.57 21.26
N VAL A 356 13.31 0.98 20.21
CA VAL A 356 12.54 -0.26 20.29
C VAL A 356 13.47 -1.34 20.88
N LYS A 357 13.34 -1.63 22.17
CA LYS A 357 14.22 -2.57 22.89
C LYS A 357 13.57 -3.92 23.20
N GLU A 358 12.31 -4.13 22.87
CA GLU A 358 11.68 -5.45 22.96
C GLU A 358 11.35 -5.95 21.56
N ALA A 359 12.26 -6.78 21.02
CA ALA A 359 11.97 -7.59 19.85
C ALA A 359 10.79 -8.52 20.15
N PHE A 360 9.94 -8.77 19.14
CA PHE A 360 8.96 -9.84 19.16
C PHE A 360 9.62 -11.14 19.63
N ARG A 361 9.07 -11.73 20.71
CA ARG A 361 9.51 -13.02 21.24
C ARG A 361 8.44 -14.06 20.93
N PRO A 362 8.61 -14.91 19.90
CA PRO A 362 7.67 -15.98 19.58
C PRO A 362 7.33 -16.87 20.78
N GLU A 363 8.29 -17.05 21.69
CA GLU A 363 8.13 -17.82 22.93
C GLU A 363 7.10 -17.23 23.90
N ALA A 364 7.00 -15.89 24.00
CA ALA A 364 6.01 -15.23 24.85
C ALA A 364 4.59 -15.39 24.29
N VAL A 365 4.45 -15.41 22.96
CA VAL A 365 3.20 -15.68 22.25
C VAL A 365 2.79 -17.14 22.42
N MET A 366 3.72 -18.09 22.26
CA MET A 366 3.47 -19.51 22.49
C MET A 366 3.10 -19.82 23.94
N GLN A 367 3.70 -19.11 24.91
CA GLN A 367 3.31 -19.20 26.32
C GLN A 367 1.90 -18.63 26.58
N ALA A 368 1.50 -17.55 25.90
CA ALA A 368 0.14 -17.02 25.98
C ALA A 368 -0.90 -17.99 25.36
N VAL A 369 -0.58 -18.60 24.21
CA VAL A 369 -1.42 -19.64 23.57
C VAL A 369 -1.55 -20.89 24.44
N ALA A 370 -0.47 -21.33 25.09
CA ALA A 370 -0.50 -22.45 26.03
C ALA A 370 -1.34 -22.15 27.28
N ARG A 371 -1.31 -20.90 27.77
CA ARG A 371 -2.15 -20.44 28.88
C ARG A 371 -3.63 -20.36 28.49
N ALA A 372 -3.96 -19.93 27.27
CA ALA A 372 -5.34 -19.86 26.76
C ALA A 372 -5.96 -21.25 26.50
N LYS A 373 -5.15 -22.27 26.20
CA LYS A 373 -5.60 -23.68 26.02
C LYS A 373 -5.75 -24.46 27.33
N SER A 374 -5.40 -23.87 28.47
CA SER A 374 -5.54 -24.53 29.77
C SER A 374 -6.99 -24.40 30.25
N PRO A 375 -7.74 -25.50 30.46
CA PRO A 375 -9.09 -25.42 31.00
C PRO A 375 -9.08 -24.74 32.38
N PRO A 376 -10.13 -23.98 32.73
CA PRO A 376 -10.18 -23.31 34.03
C PRO A 376 -10.04 -24.36 35.13
N ARG A 377 -9.04 -24.18 36.00
CA ARG A 377 -8.86 -24.99 37.21
C ARG A 377 -10.18 -25.00 37.97
N SER A 378 -10.85 -26.14 38.00
CA SER A 378 -12.06 -26.33 38.78
C SER A 378 -11.76 -26.06 40.25
N ALA A 379 -12.43 -25.04 40.79
CA ALA A 379 -12.39 -24.77 42.21
C ALA A 379 -13.03 -25.96 42.94
N LYS A 380 -12.21 -26.67 43.71
CA LYS A 380 -12.66 -27.68 44.67
C LYS A 380 -13.54 -27.02 45.74
N GLY A 381 -14.74 -27.60 45.93
CA GLY A 381 -15.32 -27.82 47.25
C GLY A 381 -16.65 -27.11 47.55
N LYS A 382 -17.73 -27.90 47.69
CA LYS A 382 -18.33 -28.22 49.00
C LYS A 382 -19.40 -29.32 48.89
N PRO A 383 -19.63 -30.11 49.96
CA PRO A 383 -20.48 -31.30 49.94
C PRO A 383 -21.96 -30.95 50.09
N ARG A 384 -22.83 -31.72 49.44
CA ARG A 384 -24.29 -31.68 49.63
C ARG A 384 -24.70 -32.73 50.65
N THR A 385 -25.36 -32.27 51.71
CA THR A 385 -26.10 -33.08 52.68
C THR A 385 -27.45 -33.51 52.14
N ALA A 386 -27.89 -34.69 52.57
CA ALA A 386 -29.13 -35.35 52.20
C ALA A 386 -30.31 -34.96 53.09
N SER A 387 -31.50 -34.89 52.48
CA SER A 387 -32.85 -35.09 53.02
C SER A 387 -33.80 -34.78 51.85
N GLY A 388 -34.78 -35.56 51.43
CA GLY A 388 -35.62 -36.52 52.13
C GLY A 388 -37.07 -36.19 51.75
N ASP A 389 -37.76 -37.17 51.17
CA ASP A 389 -39.21 -37.36 51.07
C ASP A 389 -40.11 -36.61 50.08
N GLY A 390 -40.96 -37.42 49.41
CA GLY A 390 -42.33 -37.07 49.03
C GLY A 390 -42.71 -37.24 47.55
N GLY A 391 -43.10 -38.46 47.12
CA GLY A 391 -43.83 -38.69 45.84
C GLY A 391 -45.31 -38.27 45.90
N PRO A 392 -46.23 -38.78 45.03
CA PRO A 392 -46.05 -39.54 43.79
C PRO A 392 -46.98 -39.13 42.61
N ALA A 393 -46.77 -39.79 41.46
CA ALA A 393 -47.74 -40.26 40.45
C ALA A 393 -48.47 -39.29 39.47
N ALA A 394 -48.22 -39.48 38.17
CA ALA A 394 -49.19 -39.74 37.07
C ALA A 394 -48.49 -39.49 35.71
N ALA A 395 -48.09 -40.53 34.96
CA ALA A 395 -48.86 -41.24 33.94
C ALA A 395 -49.00 -40.54 32.56
N ARG A 396 -48.33 -41.17 31.58
CA ARG A 396 -48.80 -41.56 30.22
C ARG A 396 -48.59 -40.65 29.00
N LYS A 397 -48.00 -41.34 28.00
CA LYS A 397 -48.14 -41.25 26.52
C LYS A 397 -47.53 -39.99 25.89
N GLY A 398 -46.69 -40.05 24.87
CA GLY A 398 -46.45 -41.07 23.85
C GLY A 398 -46.40 -40.32 22.50
N GLY A 399 -45.44 -40.65 21.63
CA GLY A 399 -45.45 -40.15 20.26
C GLY A 399 -44.07 -39.84 19.68
N GLU A 400 -43.32 -40.89 19.36
CA GLU A 400 -42.47 -40.85 18.17
C GLU A 400 -43.37 -40.87 16.93
N ARG A 401 -43.02 -40.08 15.90
CA ARG A 401 -42.94 -40.57 14.51
C ARG A 401 -42.38 -39.51 13.55
N ARG A 402 -41.29 -39.95 12.91
CA ARG A 402 -40.81 -39.70 11.54
C ARG A 402 -40.29 -38.33 11.14
#